data_AF-A0A950AF66-F1
#
_entry.id   AF-A0A950AF66-F1
#
_cell.length_a   1.000
_cell.length_b   1.000
_cell.length_c   1.000
_cell.angle_alpha   90.00
_cell.angle_beta   90.00
_cell.angle_gamma   90.00
#
_symmetry.space_group_name_H-M   'P 1'
#
loop_
_entity.id
_entity.type
_entity.pdbx_description
1 polymer ?
#
loop_
_entity_poly.entity_id
_entity_poly.type
_entity_poly.pdbx_seq_one_letter_code
_entity_poly.pdbx_strand_id
1 'polypeptide(L)'
;MNVQKEVRPKEAAEMIGCSVGLVYSLMNQGQLQHRAIVRRGYERGIRLISVESINRFLAPNPLPPIEAPKPGRWKAKDEGASS
;
A
#
# COMPACT_ATOMS: atom_id res chain seq x y z
N MET A 1 7.08 -11.60 21.43
CA MET A 1 6.41 -11.89 20.14
C MET A 1 5.62 -10.66 19.73
N ASN A 2 6.17 -9.78 18.89
CA ASN A 2 5.38 -8.68 18.32
C ASN A 2 4.53 -9.25 17.19
N VAL A 3 3.28 -9.62 17.52
CA VAL A 3 2.25 -9.91 16.52
C VAL A 3 2.06 -8.61 15.74
N GLN A 4 2.64 -8.52 14.54
CA GLN A 4 2.40 -7.38 13.66
C GLN A 4 0.89 -7.35 13.38
N LYS A 5 0.19 -6.39 13.99
CA LYS A 5 -1.25 -6.20 13.77
C LYS A 5 -1.43 -5.58 12.40
N GLU A 6 -2.14 -6.30 11.54
CA GLU A 6 -2.57 -5.80 10.24
C GLU A 6 -4.08 -5.70 10.21
N VAL A 7 -4.57 -4.64 9.60
CA VAL A 7 -6.00 -4.30 9.56
C VAL A 7 -6.49 -4.16 8.13
N ARG A 8 -7.80 -4.31 7.93
CA ARG A 8 -8.43 -4.11 6.63
C ARG A 8 -8.54 -2.60 6.31
N PRO A 9 -8.74 -2.21 5.02
CA PRO A 9 -8.87 -0.81 4.64
C PRO A 9 -10.01 -0.07 5.35
N LYS A 10 -11.11 -0.76 5.68
CA LYS A 10 -12.22 -0.19 6.45
C LYS A 10 -11.78 0.21 7.86
N GLU A 11 -11.13 -0.70 8.56
CA GLU A 11 -10.65 -0.48 9.93
C GLU A 11 -9.53 0.55 9.97
N ALA A 12 -8.63 0.55 8.98
CA ALA A 12 -7.63 1.60 8.81
C ALA A 12 -8.26 2.98 8.61
N ALA A 13 -9.36 3.06 7.86
CA ALA A 13 -10.09 4.32 7.66
C ALA A 13 -10.69 4.83 8.98
N GLU A 14 -11.22 3.94 9.80
CA GLU A 14 -11.72 4.26 11.15
C GLU A 14 -10.59 4.73 12.09
N MET A 15 -9.40 4.11 12.01
CA MET A 15 -8.24 4.51 12.81
C MET A 15 -7.67 5.89 12.41
N ILE A 16 -7.66 6.19 11.11
CA ILE A 16 -7.16 7.48 10.60
C ILE A 16 -8.23 8.58 10.72
N GLY A 17 -9.51 8.21 10.81
CA GLY A 17 -10.64 9.15 10.76
C GLY A 17 -10.90 9.67 9.35
N CYS A 18 -10.74 8.83 8.31
CA CYS A 18 -10.92 9.22 6.91
C CYS A 18 -11.81 8.24 6.12
N SER A 19 -12.01 8.51 4.83
CA SER A 19 -12.76 7.61 3.96
C SER A 19 -11.90 6.44 3.47
N VAL A 20 -12.53 5.29 3.23
CA VAL A 20 -11.85 4.11 2.67
C VAL A 20 -11.20 4.42 1.32
N GLY A 21 -11.82 5.30 0.52
CA GLY A 21 -11.25 5.79 -0.74
C GLY A 21 -9.91 6.50 -0.54
N LEU A 22 -9.82 7.37 0.47
CA LEU A 22 -8.58 8.05 0.81
C LEU A 22 -7.50 7.05 1.26
N VAL A 23 -7.86 6.03 2.03
CA VAL A 23 -6.92 4.96 2.41
C VAL A 23 -6.31 4.29 1.18
N TYR A 24 -7.11 3.97 0.17
CA TYR A 24 -6.58 3.42 -1.09
C TYR A 24 -5.67 4.40 -1.83
N SER A 25 -5.97 5.71 -1.81
CA SER A 25 -5.09 6.73 -2.37
C SER A 25 -3.75 6.79 -1.63
N LEU A 26 -3.76 6.76 -0.29
CA LEU A 26 -2.55 6.76 0.55
C LEU A 26 -1.69 5.50 0.31
N MET A 27 -2.33 4.34 0.13
CA MET A 27 -1.65 3.12 -0.26
C MET A 27 -1.01 3.23 -1.65
N ASN A 28 -1.70 3.83 -2.62
CA ASN A 28 -1.17 4.02 -3.98
C ASN A 28 -0.03 5.05 -4.03
N GLN A 29 -0.07 6.04 -3.15
CA GLN A 29 1.00 7.03 -2.95
C GLN A 29 2.18 6.46 -2.13
N GLY A 30 2.07 5.24 -1.61
CA GLY A 30 3.11 4.60 -0.80
C GLY A 30 3.25 5.15 0.62
N GLN A 31 2.28 5.93 1.09
CA GLN A 31 2.26 6.45 2.46
C GLN A 31 1.81 5.41 3.49
N LEU A 32 1.07 4.39 3.04
CA LEU A 32 0.66 3.26 3.87
C LEU A 32 1.24 1.94 3.32
N GLN A 33 2.06 1.28 4.13
CA GLN A 33 2.53 -0.07 3.85
C GLN A 33 1.38 -1.05 3.90
N HIS A 34 1.25 -1.82 2.83
CA HIS A 34 0.19 -2.79 2.68
C HIS A 34 0.67 -4.03 1.95
N ARG A 35 0.01 -5.16 2.22
CA ARG A 35 0.20 -6.41 1.49
C ARG A 35 -1.12 -6.89 0.91
N ALA A 36 -1.05 -7.49 -0.28
CA ALA A 36 -2.19 -8.14 -0.89
C ALA A 36 -2.10 -9.65 -0.66
N ILE A 37 -3.13 -10.22 -0.02
CA ILE A 37 -3.31 -11.67 0.05
C ILE A 37 -4.18 -12.07 -1.14
N VAL A 38 -3.54 -12.62 -2.17
CA VAL A 38 -4.23 -13.19 -3.34
C VAL A 38 -4.43 -14.68 -3.07
N ARG A 39 -5.68 -15.14 -2.99
CA ARG A 39 -6.00 -16.57 -2.95
C ARG A 39 -6.12 -17.08 -4.39
N ARG A 40 -5.60 -18.28 -4.68
CA ARG A 40 -5.77 -18.93 -5.99
C ARG A 40 -7.26 -19.00 -6.33
N GLY A 41 -7.65 -18.43 -7.47
CA GLY A 41 -9.04 -18.38 -7.95
C GLY A 41 -9.80 -17.08 -7.67
N TYR A 42 -9.20 -16.09 -6.99
CA TYR A 42 -9.82 -14.77 -6.76
C TYR A 42 -9.07 -13.69 -7.53
N GLU A 43 -9.77 -12.98 -8.43
CA GLU A 43 -9.21 -11.86 -9.21
C GLU A 43 -8.85 -10.64 -8.34
N ARG A 44 -9.49 -10.50 -7.17
CA ARG A 44 -9.24 -9.39 -6.23
C ARG A 44 -8.75 -9.92 -4.89
N GLY A 45 -7.46 -9.75 -4.61
CA GLY A 45 -6.85 -10.07 -3.32
C GLY A 45 -7.34 -9.16 -2.18
N ILE A 46 -7.29 -9.66 -0.95
CA ILE A 46 -7.58 -8.86 0.25
C ILE A 46 -6.35 -8.01 0.55
N ARG A 47 -6.51 -6.69 0.63
CA ARG A 47 -5.44 -5.82 1.10
C ARG A 47 -5.44 -5.72 2.61
N LEU A 48 -4.27 -5.83 3.21
CA LEU A 48 -4.04 -5.65 4.64
C LEU A 48 -3.00 -4.54 4.83
N ILE A 49 -3.23 -3.68 5.81
CA ILE A 49 -2.40 -2.50 6.10
C ILE A 49 -1.77 -2.70 7.47
N SER A 50 -0.47 -2.43 7.59
CA SER A 50 0.22 -2.51 8.87
C SER A 50 -0.24 -1.39 9.80
N VAL A 51 -0.66 -1.74 11.02
CA VAL A 51 -1.00 -0.76 12.07
C VAL A 51 0.21 0.13 12.40
N GLU A 52 1.42 -0.42 12.33
CA GLU A 52 2.63 0.38 12.54
C GLU A 52 2.78 1.48 11.47
N SER A 53 2.45 1.18 10.21
CA SER A 53 2.47 2.18 9.14
C SER A 53 1.41 3.25 9.36
N ILE A 54 0.23 2.90 9.87
CA ILE A 54 -0.82 3.86 10.22
C ILE A 54 -0.35 4.77 11.35
N ASN A 55 0.24 4.21 12.41
CA ASN A 55 0.76 4.98 13.53
C ASN A 55 1.90 5.92 13.10
N ARG A 56 2.78 5.49 12.20
CA ARG A 56 3.82 6.36 11.62
C ARG A 56 3.23 7.49 10.79
N PHE A 57 2.17 7.22 10.03
CA PHE A 57 1.46 8.24 9.25
C PHE A 57 0.78 9.28 10.15
N LEU A 58 0.21 8.86 11.28
CA LEU A 58 -0.44 9.75 12.26
C LEU A 58 0.55 10.47 13.19
N ALA A 59 1.83 10.11 13.18
CA ALA A 59 2.82 10.73 14.04
C ALA A 59 3.04 12.21 13.65
N PRO A 60 3.15 13.13 14.62
CA PRO A 60 3.27 14.58 14.37
C PRO A 60 4.56 14.97 13.63
N ASN A 61 5.53 14.06 13.55
CA ASN A 61 6.75 14.21 12.77
C ASN A 61 6.88 12.96 11.90
N PRO A 62 6.21 12.90 10.73
CA PRO A 62 6.23 11.72 9.89
C PRO A 62 7.67 11.48 9.46
N LEU A 63 8.25 10.37 9.92
CA LEU A 63 9.53 9.90 9.41
C LEU A 63 9.45 9.83 7.88
N PRO A 64 10.54 10.15 7.16
CA PRO A 64 10.52 10.18 5.70
C PRO A 64 9.93 8.86 5.17
N PRO A 65 9.09 8.94 4.12
CA PRO A 65 8.38 7.78 3.61
C PRO A 65 9.37 6.65 3.36
N ILE A 66 9.06 5.46 3.89
CA ILE A 66 9.79 4.25 3.57
C ILE A 66 9.61 4.08 2.07
N GLU A 67 10.69 4.25 1.30
CA GLU A 67 10.66 4.29 -0.17
C GLU A 67 9.63 3.29 -0.70
N ALA A 68 8.53 3.83 -1.24
CA ALA A 68 7.56 3.01 -1.93
C ALA A 68 8.33 2.29 -3.05
N PRO A 69 8.22 0.96 -3.20
CA PRO A 69 8.81 0.30 -4.35
C PRO A 69 8.26 1.01 -5.58
N LYS A 70 9.15 1.68 -6.33
CA LYS A 70 8.82 2.36 -7.58
C LYS A 70 7.91 1.42 -8.36
N PRO A 71 6.68 1.82 -8.76
CA PRO A 71 5.93 1.03 -9.70
C PRO A 71 6.84 0.89 -10.91
N GLY A 72 7.29 -0.35 -11.16
CA GLY A 72 8.19 -0.65 -12.24
C GLY A 72 7.60 -0.09 -13.51
N ARG A 73 8.20 0.98 -14.02
CA ARG A 73 8.02 1.44 -15.39
C ARG A 73 8.66 0.34 -16.24
N TRP A 74 7.91 -0.73 -16.52
CA TRP A 74 8.25 -1.61 -17.62
C TRP A 74 8.17 -0.74 -18.86
N LYS A 75 9.35 -0.23 -19.28
CA LYS A 75 9.56 0.30 -20.61
C LYS A 75 9.07 -0.77 -21.58
N ALA A 76 8.03 -0.46 -22.35
CA ALA A 76 7.86 -1.10 -23.63
C ALA A 76 9.15 -0.78 -24.42
N LYS A 77 10.02 -1.77 -24.59
CA LYS A 77 11.01 -1.73 -25.68
C LYS A 77 10.23 -2.07 -26.95
N ASP A 78 9.49 -1.09 -27.44
CA ASP A 78 9.21 -0.98 -28.86
C ASP A 78 10.43 -0.29 -29.46
N GLU A 79 11.38 -1.09 -29.92
CA GLU A 79 12.27 -0.64 -31.00
C GLU A 79 12.44 -1.84 -31.91
N GLY A 80 11.60 -1.85 -32.94
CA GLY A 80 11.63 -2.81 -34.01
C GLY A 80 12.94 -2.76 -34.79
N ALA A 81 13.16 -3.88 -35.46
CA ALA A 81 14.07 -4.07 -36.59
C ALA A 81 14.39 -2.80 -37.40
N SER A 82 15.67 -2.64 -37.74
CA SER A 82 16.07 -2.67 -39.14
C SER A 82 17.60 -2.71 -39.29
N SER A 83 18.03 -3.75 -40.02
CA SER A 83 19.18 -3.88 -40.94
C SER A 83 20.58 -3.42 -40.53
#